data_AF-A0A2N5KH77-F1
#
_entry.id   AF-A0A2N5KH77-F1
#
_cell.length_a   1.000
_cell.length_b   1.000
_cell.length_c   1.000
_cell.angle_alpha   90.00
_cell.angle_beta   90.00
_cell.angle_gamma   90.00
#
_symmetry.space_group_name_H-M   'P 1'
#
loop_
_entity.id
_entity.type
_entity.pdbx_description
1 polymer ?
#
loop_
_entity_poly.entity_id
_entity_poly.type
_entity_poly.pdbx_seq_one_letter_code
_entity_poly.pdbx_strand_id
1 'polypeptide(L)'
;MTVRENVSSAKGTRTWQFFLALGILAMVGYALLPSETETARNLYYSAFGICAMAALYVGVRLNRPSRPLPWYLILGGWSMVVVGDAIWNYYEVVLKIESPFPSFADALYLGGYLVLTVGLVFLVNARTADRDRSGWIDSTIVAVGLGIISWVYLMEPYANDASMTLFARLVSISYPLVDVLLLALVARLLLAPGARSLAYVLVCVSLLSTLISDAFYAVAVLNETYKLGSPMDYGWLLAYTLWAMAALHPSMRLLTEPTRGYRPRLTSRRIVLLAAASLLAPGVLAIEHARGNPHSVPVVVGATVVLFLLSLVRLSGIVREHESSVVRERTLRKSGARLVAALDRESIHSAALEAALELTEGMPEVRVGLMRGSREGMKVVASSGIEPARIEGKPFNVAALPDPLRARFLGQEPIEVADAARMRGALGLSYDGRPFFATPIFVRGELRGGLGTTSRASLPEPVKEALMSLGSQVALALESAELREDLHKRRSEERFRSLVRHASDILMIMRTDGTISYLSPAVEGVLGYKPKDIVDTDSFTPVHPDDDARACGTSSPTL
;
A
#
# COMPACT_ATOMS: atom_id res chain seq x y z
N MET A 1 2.34 15.76 0.98
CA MET A 1 3.49 16.42 1.65
C MET A 1 3.39 16.23 3.18
N THR A 2 2.96 15.07 3.67
CA THR A 2 2.51 14.91 5.07
C THR A 2 2.70 13.47 5.53
N VAL A 3 3.93 13.16 5.94
CA VAL A 3 4.33 12.03 6.83
C VAL A 3 5.64 12.43 7.55
N ARG A 4 6.44 13.31 6.94
CA ARG A 4 7.70 13.83 7.52
C ARG A 4 7.54 14.62 8.83
N GLU A 5 6.40 15.26 9.08
CA GLU A 5 6.26 16.18 10.22
C GLU A 5 5.90 15.51 11.56
N ASN A 6 5.34 14.30 11.58
CA ASN A 6 4.98 13.64 12.84
C ASN A 6 6.11 12.84 13.50
N VAL A 7 7.32 12.84 12.94
CA VAL A 7 8.49 12.18 13.53
C VAL A 7 9.34 13.15 14.37
N SER A 8 9.12 14.46 14.27
CA SER A 8 9.96 15.47 14.94
C SER A 8 9.56 15.82 16.38
N SER A 9 8.39 15.38 16.88
CA SER A 9 7.87 15.85 18.18
C SER A 9 8.05 14.90 19.37
N ALA A 10 8.66 13.72 19.21
CA ALA A 10 8.92 12.83 20.34
C ALA A 10 10.31 13.09 20.93
N LYS A 11 10.36 13.46 22.23
CA LYS A 11 11.54 13.63 23.10
C LYS A 11 12.46 12.40 23.26
N GLY A 12 12.54 11.48 22.28
CA GLY A 12 13.36 10.26 22.29
C GLY A 12 14.65 10.32 21.47
N THR A 13 15.16 11.51 21.16
CA THR A 13 15.90 11.81 19.92
C THR A 13 17.43 11.63 19.93
N ARG A 14 18.06 11.07 20.97
CA ARG A 14 19.55 10.94 21.00
C ARG A 14 20.13 9.55 21.30
N THR A 15 19.31 8.55 21.64
CA THR A 15 19.81 7.22 22.04
C THR A 15 20.54 6.49 20.91
N TRP A 16 20.01 6.55 19.69
CA TRP A 16 20.65 5.95 18.52
C TRP A 16 21.95 6.68 18.11
N GLN A 17 22.04 8.00 18.34
CA GLN A 17 23.25 8.79 18.09
C GLN A 17 24.36 8.45 19.09
N PHE A 18 24.00 8.23 20.35
CA PHE A 18 24.93 7.74 21.37
C PHE A 18 25.48 6.36 20.98
N PHE A 19 24.62 5.45 20.52
CA PHE A 19 25.09 4.12 20.10
C PHE A 19 25.96 4.18 18.84
N LEU A 20 25.70 5.10 17.91
CA LEU A 20 26.59 5.36 16.77
C LEU A 20 27.98 5.79 17.25
N ALA A 21 28.05 6.75 18.18
CA ALA A 21 29.33 7.19 18.75
C ALA A 21 30.04 6.03 19.47
N LEU A 22 29.30 5.22 20.22
CA LEU A 22 29.82 4.01 20.87
C LEU A 22 30.37 3.01 19.86
N GLY A 23 29.69 2.77 18.74
CA GLY A 23 30.15 1.87 17.69
C GLY A 23 31.40 2.38 16.96
N ILE A 24 31.49 3.69 16.69
CA ILE A 24 32.71 4.31 16.13
C ILE A 24 33.87 4.16 17.11
N LEU A 25 33.64 4.49 18.39
CA LEU A 25 34.64 4.29 19.44
C LEU A 25 35.04 2.82 19.58
N ALA A 26 34.09 1.90 19.39
CA ALA A 26 34.36 0.47 19.42
C ALA A 26 35.31 0.04 18.30
N MET A 27 35.05 0.47 17.06
CA MET A 27 35.91 0.17 15.92
C MET A 27 37.30 0.80 16.07
N VAL A 28 37.38 2.05 16.53
CA VAL A 28 38.67 2.72 16.79
C VAL A 28 39.42 2.01 17.91
N GLY A 29 38.75 1.65 19.00
CA GLY A 29 39.33 0.91 20.11
C GLY A 29 39.85 -0.47 19.68
N TYR A 30 39.09 -1.17 18.84
CA TYR A 30 39.49 -2.45 18.25
C TYR A 30 40.76 -2.30 17.39
N ALA A 31 40.84 -1.23 16.59
CA ALA A 31 42.01 -0.94 15.75
C ALA A 31 43.27 -0.61 16.55
N LEU A 32 43.11 0.04 17.72
CA LEU A 32 44.23 0.45 18.58
C LEU A 32 44.77 -0.69 19.46
N LEU A 33 44.04 -1.81 19.59
CA LEU A 33 44.53 -2.97 20.33
C LEU A 33 45.75 -3.58 19.60
N PRO A 34 46.87 -3.85 20.30
CA PRO A 34 48.04 -4.48 19.71
C PRO A 34 47.69 -5.78 18.98
N SER A 35 48.38 -6.08 17.87
CA SER A 35 48.17 -7.34 17.13
C SER A 35 48.58 -8.57 17.91
N GLU A 36 49.43 -8.42 18.92
CA GLU A 36 49.93 -9.51 19.76
C GLU A 36 48.96 -9.91 20.89
N THR A 37 47.88 -9.17 21.12
CA THR A 37 46.90 -9.44 22.18
C THR A 37 45.57 -9.99 21.63
N GLU A 38 45.62 -11.16 21.00
CA GLU A 38 44.45 -11.85 20.42
C GLU A 38 43.31 -12.03 21.44
N THR A 39 43.64 -12.45 22.66
CA THR A 39 42.65 -12.59 23.75
C THR A 39 41.92 -11.28 24.05
N ALA A 40 42.62 -10.15 24.05
CA ALA A 40 42.01 -8.86 24.35
C ALA A 40 41.06 -8.43 23.22
N ARG A 41 41.44 -8.68 21.96
CA ARG A 41 40.59 -8.42 20.78
C ARG A 41 39.33 -9.27 20.79
N ASN A 42 39.45 -10.56 21.08
CA ASN A 42 38.33 -11.49 21.17
C ASN A 42 37.31 -11.12 22.27
N LEU A 43 37.81 -10.79 23.47
CA LEU A 43 36.97 -10.34 24.58
C LEU A 43 36.30 -8.99 24.27
N TYR A 44 37.03 -8.07 23.66
CA TYR A 44 36.52 -6.76 23.27
C TYR A 44 35.38 -6.90 22.24
N TYR A 45 35.61 -7.70 21.21
CA TYR A 45 34.63 -8.00 20.16
C TYR A 45 33.35 -8.59 20.74
N SER A 46 33.48 -9.61 21.61
CA SER A 46 32.34 -10.26 22.27
C SER A 46 31.58 -9.31 23.19
N ALA A 47 32.29 -8.49 23.98
CA ALA A 47 31.67 -7.50 24.87
C ALA A 47 30.87 -6.47 24.07
N PHE A 48 31.38 -6.03 22.93
CA PHE A 48 30.65 -5.13 22.04
C PHE A 48 29.41 -5.80 21.43
N GLY A 49 29.51 -7.06 21.00
CA GLY A 49 28.37 -7.85 20.53
C GLY A 49 27.24 -7.93 21.57
N ILE A 50 27.57 -8.24 22.83
CA ILE A 50 26.60 -8.25 23.94
C ILE A 50 25.96 -6.87 24.15
N CYS A 51 26.76 -5.80 24.10
CA CYS A 51 26.28 -4.43 24.22
C CYS A 51 25.29 -4.08 23.09
N ALA A 52 25.59 -4.47 21.85
CA ALA A 52 24.71 -4.28 20.70
C ALA A 52 23.39 -5.04 20.85
N MET A 53 23.41 -6.27 21.38
CA MET A 53 22.19 -7.04 21.64
C MET A 53 21.32 -6.41 22.74
N ALA A 54 21.94 -5.92 23.82
CA ALA A 54 21.24 -5.18 24.86
C ALA A 54 20.59 -3.89 24.29
N ALA A 55 21.32 -3.15 23.45
CA ALA A 55 20.80 -1.96 22.79
C ALA A 55 19.65 -2.27 21.82
N LEU A 56 19.75 -3.37 21.06
CA LEU A 56 18.69 -3.86 20.18
C LEU A 56 17.42 -4.18 20.99
N TYR A 57 17.55 -4.93 22.09
CA TYR A 57 16.44 -5.24 23.00
C TYR A 57 15.80 -3.96 23.59
N VAL A 58 16.61 -3.03 24.11
CA VAL A 58 16.15 -1.74 24.63
C VAL A 58 15.42 -0.96 23.54
N GLY A 59 15.95 -0.92 22.31
CA GLY A 59 15.32 -0.27 21.17
C GLY A 59 13.90 -0.79 20.90
N VAL A 60 13.72 -2.12 20.89
CA VAL A 60 12.39 -2.73 20.72
C VAL A 60 11.43 -2.32 21.84
N ARG A 61 11.91 -2.28 23.09
CA ARG A 61 11.09 -1.93 24.27
C ARG A 61 10.73 -0.43 24.32
N LEU A 62 11.65 0.45 23.91
CA LEU A 62 11.44 1.89 23.83
C LEU A 62 10.49 2.26 22.69
N ASN A 63 10.67 1.64 21.52
CA ASN A 63 9.91 1.99 20.33
C ASN A 63 8.60 1.23 20.16
N ARG A 64 8.37 0.11 20.85
CA ARG A 64 7.06 -0.61 20.87
C ARG A 64 6.42 -0.73 19.48
N PRO A 65 7.07 -1.42 18.51
CA PRO A 65 6.51 -1.60 17.17
C PRO A 65 5.19 -2.36 17.23
N SER A 66 4.30 -2.11 16.26
CA SER A 66 2.97 -2.75 16.17
C SER A 66 3.04 -4.27 16.07
N ARG A 67 4.12 -4.80 15.47
CA ARG A 67 4.43 -6.24 15.43
C ARG A 67 5.84 -6.47 15.97
N PRO A 68 6.01 -6.85 17.24
CA PRO A 68 7.34 -6.97 17.84
C PRO A 68 8.07 -8.28 17.52
N LEU A 69 7.35 -9.35 17.14
CA LEU A 69 7.92 -10.67 16.87
C LEU A 69 9.12 -10.67 15.90
N PRO A 70 9.08 -9.99 14.73
CA PRO A 70 10.23 -9.97 13.81
C PRO A 70 11.52 -9.47 14.46
N TRP A 71 11.41 -8.44 15.31
CA TRP A 71 12.56 -7.84 16.00
C TRP A 71 13.12 -8.73 17.09
N TYR A 72 12.26 -9.48 17.81
CA TYR A 72 12.71 -10.46 18.78
C TYR A 72 13.37 -11.68 18.13
N LEU A 73 12.92 -12.09 16.94
CA LEU A 73 13.61 -13.12 16.16
C LEU A 73 14.98 -12.64 15.68
N ILE A 74 15.09 -11.41 15.18
CA ILE A 74 16.38 -10.81 14.80
C ILE A 74 17.33 -10.74 16.01
N LEU A 75 16.82 -10.30 17.18
CA LEU A 75 17.58 -10.30 18.42
C LEU A 75 18.03 -11.72 18.81
N GLY A 76 17.13 -12.71 18.72
CA GLY A 76 17.43 -14.10 19.01
C GLY A 76 18.53 -14.65 18.12
N GLY A 77 18.45 -14.40 16.80
CA GLY A 77 19.46 -14.82 15.83
C GLY A 77 20.85 -14.27 16.15
N TRP A 78 20.97 -12.95 16.34
CA TRP A 78 22.25 -12.35 16.69
C TRP A 78 22.74 -12.72 18.11
N SER A 79 21.83 -12.97 19.05
CA SER A 79 22.21 -13.47 20.37
C SER A 79 22.84 -14.85 20.28
N MET A 80 22.35 -15.73 19.39
CA MET A 80 22.98 -17.03 19.14
C MET A 80 24.38 -16.87 18.55
N VAL A 81 24.58 -15.92 17.62
CA VAL A 81 25.91 -15.61 17.08
C VAL A 81 26.87 -15.16 18.19
N VAL A 82 26.44 -14.23 19.05
CA VAL A 82 27.27 -13.77 20.19
C VAL A 82 27.60 -14.89 21.17
N VAL A 83 26.67 -15.83 21.41
CA VAL A 83 26.96 -17.02 22.23
C VAL A 83 27.92 -17.97 21.49
N GLY A 84 27.80 -18.09 20.18
CA GLY A 84 28.78 -18.79 19.32
C GLY A 84 30.19 -18.22 19.49
N ASP A 85 30.33 -16.89 19.42
CA ASP A 85 31.60 -16.19 19.65
C ASP A 85 32.17 -16.47 21.04
N ALA A 86 31.31 -16.52 22.06
CA ALA A 86 31.73 -16.86 23.41
C ALA A 86 32.23 -18.31 23.54
N ILE A 87 31.60 -19.27 22.86
CA ILE A 87 32.03 -20.67 22.81
C ILE A 87 33.35 -20.80 22.04
N TRP A 88 33.47 -20.13 20.89
CA TRP A 88 34.72 -20.08 20.13
C TRP A 88 35.88 -19.57 20.99
N ASN A 89 35.66 -18.43 21.66
CA ASN A 89 36.63 -17.85 22.57
C ASN A 89 36.96 -18.76 23.75
N TYR A 90 36.01 -19.55 24.24
CA TYR A 90 36.29 -20.53 25.29
C TYR A 90 37.29 -21.61 24.82
N TYR A 91 37.18 -22.09 23.57
CA TYR A 91 38.13 -23.05 23.02
C TYR A 91 39.55 -22.45 22.89
N GLU A 92 39.67 -21.28 22.26
CA GLU A 92 40.98 -20.69 21.96
C GLU A 92 41.65 -20.05 23.19
N VAL A 93 40.90 -19.31 23.99
CA VAL A 93 41.46 -18.53 25.11
C VAL A 93 41.59 -19.36 26.38
N VAL A 94 40.55 -20.13 26.72
CA VAL A 94 40.50 -20.85 28.00
C VAL A 94 41.10 -22.24 27.86
N LEU A 95 40.65 -23.02 26.88
CA LEU A 95 41.14 -24.38 26.66
C LEU A 95 42.48 -24.41 25.91
N LYS A 96 42.86 -23.32 25.22
CA LYS A 96 44.10 -23.20 24.42
C LYS A 96 44.24 -24.31 23.39
N ILE A 97 43.12 -24.70 22.80
CA ILE A 97 43.05 -25.64 21.69
C ILE A 97 42.53 -24.90 20.45
N GLU A 98 42.93 -25.35 19.28
CA GLU A 98 42.26 -24.94 18.04
C GLU A 98 40.80 -25.38 18.11
N SER A 99 39.89 -24.48 17.72
CA SER A 99 38.45 -24.75 17.75
C SER A 99 38.16 -25.99 16.89
N PRO A 100 37.54 -27.05 17.46
CA PRO A 100 37.30 -28.28 16.72
C PRO A 100 36.30 -28.04 15.61
N PHE A 101 36.61 -28.36 14.36
CA PHE A 101 35.70 -28.12 13.25
C PHE A 101 35.04 -29.41 12.72
N PRO A 102 33.70 -29.48 12.62
CA PRO A 102 32.70 -28.54 13.14
C PRO A 102 32.51 -28.59 14.66
N SER A 103 32.19 -27.44 15.27
CA SER A 103 32.02 -27.21 16.71
C SER A 103 30.56 -26.94 17.11
N PHE A 104 30.32 -26.83 18.43
CA PHE A 104 29.07 -26.25 18.95
C PHE A 104 28.88 -24.77 18.59
N ALA A 105 29.96 -24.01 18.37
CA ALA A 105 29.85 -22.63 17.91
C ALA A 105 29.24 -22.57 16.50
N ASP A 106 29.65 -23.49 15.60
CA ASP A 106 29.10 -23.58 14.25
C ASP A 106 27.59 -23.86 14.24
N ALA A 107 27.12 -24.72 15.15
CA ALA A 107 25.69 -24.98 15.30
C ALA A 107 24.91 -23.72 15.73
N LEU A 108 25.51 -22.88 16.59
CA LEU A 108 24.91 -21.61 17.01
C LEU A 108 24.96 -20.55 15.92
N TYR A 109 26.04 -20.47 15.13
CA TYR A 109 26.13 -19.56 14.00
C TYR A 109 25.08 -19.86 12.94
N LEU A 110 25.02 -21.11 12.45
CA LEU A 110 24.04 -21.53 11.46
C LEU A 110 22.60 -21.40 11.99
N GLY A 111 22.37 -21.83 13.24
CA GLY A 111 21.07 -21.67 13.89
C GLY A 111 20.65 -20.20 14.03
N GLY A 112 21.60 -19.33 14.40
CA GLY A 112 21.39 -17.90 14.53
C GLY A 112 20.99 -17.25 13.21
N TYR A 113 21.67 -17.57 12.12
CA TYR A 113 21.30 -17.09 10.79
C TYR A 113 19.95 -17.61 10.29
N LEU A 114 19.56 -18.85 10.62
CA LEU A 114 18.23 -19.37 10.30
C LEU A 114 17.13 -18.61 11.06
N VAL A 115 17.33 -18.35 12.36
CA VAL A 115 16.38 -17.55 13.16
C VAL A 115 16.30 -16.11 12.64
N LEU A 116 17.44 -15.52 12.24
CA LEU A 116 17.51 -14.21 11.60
C LEU A 116 16.70 -14.20 10.28
N THR A 117 16.89 -15.22 9.44
CA THR A 117 16.16 -15.41 8.18
C THR A 117 14.65 -15.44 8.41
N VAL A 118 14.18 -16.20 9.40
CA VAL A 118 12.76 -16.23 9.78
C VAL A 118 12.29 -14.84 10.23
N GLY A 119 13.05 -14.15 11.09
CA GLY A 119 12.73 -12.79 11.53
C GLY A 119 12.57 -11.80 10.37
N LEU A 120 13.47 -11.85 9.39
CA LEU A 120 13.43 -11.03 8.19
C LEU A 120 12.24 -11.37 7.27
N VAL A 121 11.90 -12.65 7.10
CA VAL A 121 10.71 -13.07 6.34
C VAL A 121 9.44 -12.49 6.96
N PHE A 122 9.31 -12.56 8.29
CA PHE A 122 8.18 -11.95 9.00
C PHE A 122 8.17 -10.43 8.85
N LEU A 123 9.33 -9.77 8.85
CA LEU A 123 9.47 -8.33 8.63
C LEU A 123 9.02 -7.93 7.21
N VAL A 124 9.45 -8.65 6.17
CA VAL A 124 9.05 -8.43 4.78
C VAL A 124 7.54 -8.61 4.63
N ASN A 125 6.99 -9.71 5.15
CA ASN A 125 5.57 -10.02 5.05
C ASN A 125 4.70 -9.02 5.84
N ALA A 126 5.21 -8.45 6.92
CA ALA A 126 4.50 -7.41 7.67
C ALA A 126 4.30 -6.12 6.86
N ARG A 127 5.19 -5.84 5.89
CA ARG A 127 5.19 -4.61 5.08
C ARG A 127 4.34 -4.71 3.82
N THR A 128 4.26 -5.88 3.21
CA THR A 128 3.49 -6.08 1.98
C THR A 128 2.05 -6.44 2.30
N ALA A 129 1.13 -5.50 2.05
CA ALA A 129 -0.29 -5.83 1.95
C ALA A 129 -0.48 -6.63 0.64
N ASP A 130 -1.05 -7.82 0.77
CA ASP A 130 -1.11 -8.89 -0.24
C ASP A 130 0.21 -9.59 -0.56
N ARG A 131 0.07 -10.89 -0.92
CA ARG A 131 1.15 -11.79 -1.32
C ARG A 131 1.80 -11.26 -2.60
N ASP A 132 2.76 -10.34 -2.46
CA ASP A 132 3.60 -9.81 -3.54
C ASP A 132 4.52 -10.90 -4.09
N ARG A 133 3.92 -11.84 -4.84
CA ARG A 133 4.59 -12.99 -5.46
C ARG A 133 5.66 -12.52 -6.46
N SER A 134 5.38 -11.45 -7.21
CA SER A 134 6.31 -10.86 -8.16
C SER A 134 7.60 -10.39 -7.48
N GLY A 135 7.50 -9.72 -6.33
CA GLY A 135 8.66 -9.30 -5.55
C GLY A 135 9.51 -10.47 -5.02
N TRP A 136 8.88 -11.58 -4.64
CA TRP A 136 9.58 -12.81 -4.23
C TRP A 136 10.29 -13.50 -5.40
N ILE A 137 9.69 -13.49 -6.60
CA ILE A 137 10.33 -14.01 -7.81
C ILE A 137 11.57 -13.16 -8.15
N ASP A 138 11.43 -11.83 -8.16
CA ASP A 138 12.53 -10.91 -8.47
C ASP A 138 13.73 -11.10 -7.51
N SER A 139 13.48 -11.26 -6.21
CA SER A 139 14.54 -11.53 -5.24
C SER A 139 15.16 -12.92 -5.39
N THR A 140 14.37 -13.92 -5.78
CA THR A 140 14.87 -15.28 -6.02
C THR A 140 15.76 -15.33 -7.26
N ILE A 141 15.41 -14.59 -8.32
CA ILE A 141 16.27 -14.44 -9.52
C ILE A 141 17.65 -13.87 -9.12
N VAL A 142 17.68 -12.81 -8.31
CA VAL A 142 18.93 -12.22 -7.82
C VAL A 142 19.72 -13.21 -6.96
N ALA A 143 19.04 -13.92 -6.05
CA ALA A 143 19.67 -14.90 -5.16
C ALA A 143 20.25 -16.09 -5.91
N VAL A 144 19.56 -16.65 -6.90
CA VAL A 144 20.08 -17.74 -7.72
C VAL A 144 21.27 -17.26 -8.55
N GLY A 145 21.19 -16.06 -9.15
CA GLY A 145 22.30 -15.48 -9.91
C GLY A 145 23.58 -15.31 -9.09
N LEU A 146 23.47 -14.73 -7.89
CA LEU A 146 24.61 -14.56 -6.97
C LEU A 146 25.00 -15.88 -6.28
N GLY A 147 24.05 -16.78 -6.08
CA GLY A 147 24.26 -18.14 -5.56
C GLY A 147 25.10 -18.99 -6.48
N ILE A 148 25.06 -18.77 -7.80
CA ILE A 148 26.00 -19.40 -8.74
C ILE A 148 27.44 -18.97 -8.45
N ILE A 149 27.67 -17.67 -8.22
CA ILE A 149 29.01 -17.17 -7.87
C ILE A 149 29.46 -17.79 -6.56
N SER A 150 28.58 -17.81 -5.56
CA SER A 150 28.86 -18.44 -4.25
C SER A 150 29.15 -19.94 -4.41
N TRP A 151 28.42 -20.66 -5.27
CA TRP A 151 28.68 -22.07 -5.54
C TRP A 151 30.07 -22.28 -6.13
N VAL A 152 30.38 -21.62 -7.24
CA VAL A 152 31.64 -21.83 -7.98
C VAL A 152 32.87 -21.45 -7.15
N TYR A 153 32.82 -20.32 -6.44
CA TYR A 153 34.00 -19.81 -5.76
C TYR A 153 34.11 -20.22 -4.29
N LEU A 154 33.00 -20.55 -3.62
CA LEU A 154 32.99 -20.83 -2.18
C LEU A 154 32.55 -22.25 -1.83
N MET A 155 31.55 -22.82 -2.50
CA MET A 155 31.00 -24.14 -2.11
C MET A 155 31.68 -25.31 -2.83
N GLU A 156 31.95 -25.17 -4.13
CA GLU A 156 32.55 -26.21 -4.96
C GLU A 156 33.92 -26.68 -4.45
N PRO A 157 34.84 -25.78 -4.00
CA PRO A 157 36.10 -26.21 -3.42
C PRO A 157 35.93 -27.18 -2.24
N TYR A 158 35.01 -26.89 -1.32
CA TYR A 158 34.72 -27.78 -0.18
C TYR A 158 33.98 -29.05 -0.61
N ALA A 159 33.11 -28.99 -1.62
CA ALA A 159 32.39 -30.16 -2.11
C ALA A 159 33.34 -31.22 -2.68
N ASN A 160 34.38 -30.77 -3.37
CA ASN A 160 35.37 -31.63 -4.03
C ASN A 160 36.59 -31.96 -3.17
N ASP A 161 36.74 -31.34 -1.99
CA ASP A 161 37.87 -31.63 -1.09
C ASP A 161 37.74 -33.02 -0.45
N ALA A 162 38.49 -33.98 -1.00
CA ALA A 162 38.51 -35.36 -0.53
C ALA A 162 39.03 -35.53 0.91
N SER A 163 39.79 -34.55 1.43
CA SER A 163 40.40 -34.63 2.76
C SER A 163 39.41 -34.41 3.90
N MET A 164 38.31 -33.69 3.64
CA MET A 164 37.30 -33.38 4.64
C MET A 164 36.30 -34.53 4.85
N THR A 165 35.82 -34.69 6.09
CA THR A 165 34.69 -35.59 6.39
C THR A 165 33.39 -35.07 5.77
N LEU A 166 32.43 -35.96 5.51
CA LEU A 166 31.12 -35.56 4.95
C LEU A 166 30.43 -34.50 5.82
N PHE A 167 30.48 -34.66 7.14
CA PHE A 167 29.87 -33.71 8.07
C PHE A 167 30.54 -32.33 7.97
N ALA A 168 31.88 -32.27 7.94
CA ALA A 168 32.60 -31.02 7.78
C ALA A 168 32.28 -30.32 6.45
N ARG A 169 32.21 -31.07 5.34
CA ARG A 169 31.81 -30.50 4.03
C ARG A 169 30.40 -29.90 4.07
N LEU A 170 29.44 -30.62 4.67
CA LEU A 170 28.06 -30.12 4.77
C LEU A 170 27.97 -28.84 5.61
N VAL A 171 28.73 -28.74 6.70
CA VAL A 171 28.81 -27.52 7.51
C VAL A 171 29.45 -26.37 6.72
N SER A 172 30.59 -26.60 6.05
CA SER A 172 31.25 -25.58 5.23
C SER A 172 30.36 -25.05 4.11
N ILE A 173 29.62 -25.92 3.41
CA ILE A 173 28.69 -25.53 2.34
C ILE A 173 27.47 -24.78 2.91
N SER A 174 27.06 -25.08 4.15
CA SER A 174 25.90 -24.45 4.78
C SER A 174 26.10 -22.96 5.04
N TYR A 175 27.33 -22.51 5.32
CA TYR A 175 27.63 -21.08 5.55
C TYR A 175 27.29 -20.21 4.31
N PRO A 176 27.93 -20.40 3.15
CA PRO A 176 27.58 -19.61 1.97
C PRO A 176 26.14 -19.86 1.48
N LEU A 177 25.55 -21.02 1.80
CA LEU A 177 24.16 -21.32 1.41
C LEU A 177 23.17 -20.44 2.18
N VAL A 178 23.39 -20.28 3.49
CA VAL A 178 22.57 -19.39 4.31
C VAL A 178 22.80 -17.93 3.95
N ASP A 179 24.01 -17.53 3.55
CA ASP A 179 24.30 -16.19 3.02
C ASP A 179 23.50 -15.90 1.75
N VAL A 180 23.36 -16.87 0.84
CA VAL A 180 22.52 -16.73 -0.36
C VAL A 180 21.04 -16.54 0.00
N LEU A 181 20.54 -17.21 1.05
CA LEU A 181 19.17 -17.00 1.54
C LEU A 181 18.99 -15.59 2.12
N LEU A 182 19.95 -15.10 2.89
CA LEU A 182 19.93 -13.74 3.43
C LEU A 182 20.05 -12.69 2.33
N LEU A 183 20.87 -12.94 1.31
CA LEU A 183 21.00 -12.10 0.13
C LEU A 183 19.68 -12.01 -0.65
N ALA A 184 18.92 -13.11 -0.75
CA ALA A 184 17.57 -13.11 -1.29
C ALA A 184 16.67 -12.15 -0.50
N LEU A 185 16.74 -12.17 0.83
CA LEU A 185 15.96 -11.29 1.70
C LEU A 185 16.41 -9.83 1.62
N VAL A 186 17.70 -9.56 1.49
CA VAL A 186 18.23 -8.22 1.23
C VAL A 186 17.75 -7.70 -0.11
N ALA A 187 17.87 -8.50 -1.17
CA ALA A 187 17.33 -8.15 -2.48
C ALA A 187 15.82 -7.90 -2.40
N ARG A 188 15.08 -8.73 -1.67
CA ARG A 188 13.64 -8.58 -1.43
C ARG A 188 13.31 -7.28 -0.73
N LEU A 189 14.09 -6.89 0.28
CA LEU A 189 13.94 -5.63 1.00
C LEU A 189 14.25 -4.44 0.09
N LEU A 190 15.37 -4.46 -0.65
CA LEU A 190 15.79 -3.37 -1.54
C LEU A 190 14.82 -3.15 -2.72
N LEU A 191 14.24 -4.23 -3.22
CA LEU A 191 13.22 -4.24 -4.26
C LEU A 191 11.80 -4.05 -3.69
N ALA A 192 11.62 -4.12 -2.37
CA ALA A 192 10.33 -3.89 -1.76
C ALA A 192 9.90 -2.42 -1.98
N PRO A 193 8.60 -2.21 -2.23
CA PRO A 193 8.06 -0.89 -2.31
C PRO A 193 7.91 -0.20 -0.94
N GLY A 194 7.84 1.13 -0.96
CA GLY A 194 7.49 1.94 0.21
C GLY A 194 8.58 2.91 0.67
N ALA A 195 8.26 3.69 1.70
CA ALA A 195 9.15 4.67 2.26
C ALA A 195 10.40 3.99 2.85
N ARG A 196 11.59 4.47 2.44
CA ARG A 196 12.89 4.02 2.94
C ARG A 196 13.27 4.86 4.15
N SER A 197 12.71 4.52 5.30
CA SER A 197 13.07 5.16 6.56
C SER A 197 14.53 4.92 6.92
N LEU A 198 15.10 5.73 7.82
CA LEU A 198 16.50 5.55 8.24
C LEU A 198 16.77 4.15 8.80
N ALA A 199 15.93 3.64 9.71
CA ALA A 199 16.05 2.28 10.25
C ALA A 199 16.04 1.21 9.14
N TYR A 200 15.27 1.40 8.06
CA TYR A 200 15.27 0.49 6.93
C TYR A 200 16.60 0.50 6.18
N VAL A 201 17.20 1.68 5.96
CA VAL A 201 18.53 1.78 5.33
C VAL A 201 19.58 1.13 6.21
N LEU A 202 19.56 1.38 7.53
CA LEU A 202 20.49 0.80 8.49
C LEU A 202 20.43 -0.74 8.49
N VAL A 203 19.23 -1.33 8.48
CA VAL A 203 19.06 -2.79 8.36
C VAL A 203 19.65 -3.33 7.06
N CYS A 204 19.37 -2.69 5.93
CA CYS A 204 19.89 -3.14 4.63
C CYS A 204 21.42 -3.04 4.58
N VAL A 205 22.00 -1.94 5.05
CA VAL A 205 23.46 -1.75 5.08
C VAL A 205 24.11 -2.72 6.06
N SER A 206 23.49 -2.99 7.21
CA SER A 206 23.99 -3.97 8.17
C SER A 206 24.05 -5.39 7.58
N LEU A 207 22.98 -5.82 6.92
CA LEU A 207 22.95 -7.12 6.24
C LEU A 207 23.97 -7.21 5.11
N LEU A 208 24.10 -6.17 4.29
CA LEU A 208 25.12 -6.12 3.24
C LEU A 208 26.53 -6.15 3.83
N SER A 209 26.78 -5.43 4.93
CA SER A 209 28.07 -5.45 5.63
C SER A 209 28.41 -6.85 6.13
N THR A 210 27.41 -7.56 6.70
CA THR A 210 27.56 -8.96 7.15
C THR A 210 27.92 -9.87 5.99
N LEU A 211 27.13 -9.86 4.91
CA LEU A 211 27.35 -10.72 3.74
C LEU A 211 28.68 -10.45 3.02
N ILE A 212 29.11 -9.18 2.97
CA ILE A 212 30.41 -8.82 2.39
C ILE A 212 31.55 -9.33 3.28
N SER A 213 31.45 -9.15 4.60
CA SER A 213 32.44 -9.69 5.54
C SER A 213 32.51 -11.21 5.48
N ASP A 214 31.37 -11.90 5.42
CA ASP A 214 31.31 -13.36 5.34
C ASP A 214 31.94 -13.88 4.04
N ALA A 215 31.68 -13.20 2.91
CA ALA A 215 32.32 -13.55 1.64
C ALA A 215 33.84 -13.35 1.68
N PHE A 216 34.33 -12.23 2.25
CA PHE A 216 35.78 -12.01 2.41
C PHE A 216 36.41 -13.00 3.37
N TYR A 217 35.73 -13.33 4.47
CA TYR A 217 36.16 -14.33 5.42
C TYR A 217 36.28 -15.70 4.74
N ALA A 218 35.26 -16.13 4.00
CA ALA A 218 35.27 -17.41 3.30
C ALA A 218 36.42 -17.51 2.29
N VAL A 219 36.69 -16.44 1.52
CA VAL A 219 37.85 -16.38 0.62
C VAL A 219 39.17 -16.39 1.39
N ALA A 220 39.26 -15.68 2.51
CA ALA A 220 40.48 -15.62 3.31
C ALA A 220 40.81 -16.97 3.95
N VAL A 221 39.80 -17.71 4.42
CA VAL A 221 39.93 -19.07 4.96
C VAL A 221 40.35 -20.04 3.87
N LEU A 222 39.73 -20.00 2.68
CA LEU A 222 40.10 -20.87 1.55
C LEU A 222 41.56 -20.69 1.09
N ASN A 223 42.12 -19.49 1.26
CA ASN A 223 43.51 -19.19 0.90
C ASN A 223 44.46 -19.26 2.10
N GLU A 224 44.01 -19.71 3.28
CA GLU A 224 44.81 -19.77 4.52
C GLU A 224 45.44 -18.41 4.91
N THR A 225 44.76 -17.32 4.57
CA THR A 225 45.23 -15.93 4.77
C THR A 225 44.52 -15.20 5.90
N TYR A 226 43.51 -15.82 6.51
CA TYR A 226 42.74 -15.19 7.59
C TYR A 226 43.61 -15.00 8.84
N LYS A 227 43.52 -13.79 9.42
CA LYS A 227 44.14 -13.44 10.71
C LYS A 227 43.20 -12.58 11.53
N LEU A 228 43.21 -12.73 12.85
CA LEU A 228 42.41 -11.91 13.74
C LEU A 228 42.81 -10.43 13.66
N GLY A 229 41.82 -9.54 13.59
CA GLY A 229 42.02 -8.10 13.37
C GLY A 229 42.08 -7.71 11.89
N SER A 230 41.69 -8.61 10.99
CA SER A 230 41.61 -8.33 9.56
C SER A 230 40.50 -7.31 9.24
N PRO A 231 40.55 -6.63 8.08
CA PRO A 231 39.54 -5.66 7.69
C PRO A 231 38.08 -6.17 7.73
N MET A 232 37.86 -7.47 7.55
CA MET A 232 36.54 -8.11 7.62
C MET A 232 35.86 -8.02 8.99
N ASP A 233 36.63 -8.02 10.09
CA ASP A 233 36.12 -7.93 11.46
C ASP A 233 35.37 -6.61 11.69
N TYR A 234 35.85 -5.53 11.08
CA TYR A 234 35.19 -4.21 11.14
C TYR A 234 33.82 -4.21 10.47
N GLY A 235 33.63 -5.05 9.44
CA GLY A 235 32.34 -5.16 8.77
C GLY A 235 31.28 -5.86 9.65
N TRP A 236 31.68 -6.81 10.50
CA TRP A 236 30.77 -7.38 11.51
C TRP A 236 30.53 -6.43 12.69
N LEU A 237 31.55 -5.71 13.17
CA LEU A 237 31.36 -4.64 14.17
C LEU A 237 30.43 -3.54 13.65
N LEU A 238 30.54 -3.20 12.37
CA LEU A 238 29.63 -2.27 11.70
C LEU A 238 28.22 -2.85 11.63
N ALA A 239 28.06 -4.12 11.30
CA ALA A 239 26.76 -4.78 11.30
C ALA A 239 26.08 -4.71 12.67
N TYR A 240 26.78 -5.06 13.76
CA TYR A 240 26.30 -4.95 15.14
C TYR A 240 25.85 -3.53 15.48
N THR A 241 26.68 -2.54 15.12
CA THR A 241 26.40 -1.12 15.34
C THR A 241 25.11 -0.69 14.64
N LEU A 242 24.99 -1.03 13.36
CA LEU A 242 23.85 -0.63 12.52
C LEU A 242 22.55 -1.33 12.95
N TRP A 243 22.60 -2.58 13.39
CA TRP A 243 21.43 -3.29 13.92
C TRP A 243 20.89 -2.63 15.19
N ALA A 244 21.77 -2.37 16.17
CA ALA A 244 21.40 -1.70 17.40
C ALA A 244 20.86 -0.28 17.13
N MET A 245 21.52 0.48 16.26
CA MET A 245 21.02 1.80 15.83
C MET A 245 19.64 1.72 15.17
N ALA A 246 19.42 0.72 14.30
CA ALA A 246 18.15 0.55 13.61
C ALA A 246 16.99 0.34 14.60
N ALA A 247 17.19 -0.47 15.66
CA ALA A 247 16.18 -0.68 16.68
C ALA A 247 16.06 0.50 17.68
N LEU A 248 17.11 1.26 17.93
CA LEU A 248 17.00 2.45 18.78
C LEU A 248 16.29 3.61 18.05
N HIS A 249 16.36 3.66 16.73
CA HIS A 249 15.79 4.73 15.94
C HIS A 249 14.24 4.68 15.89
N PRO A 250 13.52 5.80 16.15
CA PRO A 250 12.04 5.81 16.19
C PRO A 250 11.34 5.30 14.93
N SER A 251 11.98 5.47 13.76
CA SER A 251 11.44 5.00 12.49
C SER A 251 11.43 3.47 12.33
N MET A 252 11.94 2.71 13.30
CA MET A 252 11.83 1.25 13.32
C MET A 252 10.37 0.77 13.30
N ARG A 253 9.44 1.57 13.86
CA ARG A 253 8.00 1.26 13.92
C ARG A 253 7.39 1.12 12.52
N LEU A 254 7.88 1.95 11.59
CA LEU A 254 7.43 1.97 10.20
C LEU A 254 7.83 0.69 9.44
N LEU A 255 8.83 -0.07 9.90
CA LEU A 255 9.20 -1.34 9.24
C LEU A 255 8.19 -2.46 9.49
N THR A 256 7.29 -2.31 10.46
CA THR A 256 6.29 -3.32 10.80
C THR A 256 4.87 -2.94 10.36
N GLU A 257 4.74 -1.77 9.73
CA GLU A 257 3.48 -1.22 9.24
C GLU A 257 3.30 -1.54 7.74
N PRO A 258 2.10 -2.00 7.32
CA PRO A 258 1.82 -2.24 5.91
C PRO A 258 1.94 -0.96 5.08
N THR A 259 2.66 -1.02 3.97
CA THR A 259 2.70 0.09 3.02
C THR A 259 1.46 0.01 2.12
N ARG A 260 0.52 0.97 2.23
CA ARG A 260 -0.71 0.99 1.42
C ARG A 260 -0.48 1.68 0.06
N GLY A 261 -1.16 1.20 -0.98
CA GLY A 261 -1.29 1.91 -2.27
C GLY A 261 -0.07 1.95 -3.18
N TYR A 262 0.91 1.05 -3.03
CA TYR A 262 2.04 0.99 -3.97
C TYR A 262 1.87 -0.14 -4.98
N ARG A 263 1.80 0.22 -6.27
CA ARG A 263 1.86 -0.73 -7.38
C ARG A 263 3.32 -1.11 -7.69
N PRO A 264 3.68 -2.41 -7.80
CA PRO A 264 5.01 -2.82 -8.24
C PRO A 264 5.27 -2.33 -9.67
N ARG A 265 5.88 -1.15 -9.81
CA ARG A 265 6.30 -0.64 -11.12
C ARG A 265 7.62 -1.28 -11.50
N LEU A 266 7.69 -1.83 -12.71
CA LEU A 266 8.95 -2.16 -13.37
C LEU A 266 9.66 -0.84 -13.67
N THR A 267 10.62 -0.50 -12.83
CA THR A 267 11.54 0.59 -13.13
C THR A 267 12.65 0.05 -14.02
N SER A 268 13.21 0.87 -14.92
CA SER A 268 14.34 0.45 -15.76
C SER A 268 15.50 -0.09 -14.93
N ARG A 269 15.70 0.45 -13.71
CA ARG A 269 16.70 -0.05 -12.74
C ARG A 269 16.45 -1.50 -12.32
N ARG A 270 15.19 -1.90 -12.11
CA ARG A 270 14.85 -3.30 -11.77
C ARG A 270 15.10 -4.24 -12.95
N ILE A 271 14.75 -3.82 -14.17
CA ILE A 271 14.98 -4.62 -15.37
C ILE A 271 16.49 -4.85 -15.56
N VAL A 272 17.30 -3.79 -15.44
CA VAL A 272 18.77 -3.89 -15.51
C VAL A 272 19.32 -4.82 -14.44
N LEU A 273 18.83 -4.74 -13.19
CA LEU A 273 19.25 -5.63 -12.11
C LEU A 273 18.95 -7.10 -12.42
N LEU A 274 17.73 -7.41 -12.86
CA LEU A 274 17.31 -8.78 -13.18
C LEU A 274 18.06 -9.33 -14.39
N ALA A 275 18.30 -8.50 -15.41
CA ALA A 275 19.11 -8.85 -16.57
C ALA A 275 20.55 -9.14 -16.15
N ALA A 276 21.15 -8.27 -15.31
CA ALA A 276 22.49 -8.48 -14.79
C ALA A 276 22.59 -9.78 -13.99
N ALA A 277 21.64 -10.06 -13.09
CA ALA A 277 21.59 -11.31 -12.33
C ALA A 277 21.46 -12.55 -13.23
N SER A 278 20.66 -12.47 -14.29
CA SER A 278 20.48 -13.56 -15.24
C SER A 278 21.73 -13.80 -16.11
N LEU A 279 22.51 -12.75 -16.36
CA LEU A 279 23.78 -12.82 -17.10
C LEU A 279 24.95 -13.34 -16.27
N LEU A 280 24.81 -13.46 -14.94
CA LEU A 280 25.86 -14.03 -14.09
C LEU A 280 26.17 -15.48 -14.46
N ALA A 281 25.16 -16.30 -14.75
CA ALA A 281 25.36 -17.71 -15.10
C ALA A 281 26.21 -17.91 -16.39
N PRO A 282 25.83 -17.32 -17.56
CA PRO A 282 26.67 -17.42 -18.75
C PRO A 282 28.01 -16.70 -18.59
N GLY A 283 28.06 -15.60 -17.81
CA GLY A 283 29.30 -14.89 -17.52
C GLY A 283 30.31 -15.75 -16.76
N VAL A 284 29.86 -16.48 -15.73
CA VAL A 284 30.69 -17.42 -14.97
C VAL A 284 31.20 -18.55 -15.87
N LEU A 285 30.35 -19.16 -16.69
CA LEU A 285 30.77 -20.20 -17.65
C LEU A 285 31.82 -19.69 -18.64
N ALA A 286 31.65 -18.47 -19.17
CA ALA A 286 32.62 -17.87 -20.08
C ALA A 286 33.98 -17.66 -19.40
N ILE A 287 33.99 -17.25 -18.14
CA ILE A 287 35.21 -17.07 -17.34
C ILE A 287 35.88 -18.42 -17.04
N GLU A 288 35.13 -19.44 -16.62
CA GLU A 288 35.65 -20.79 -16.37
C GLU A 288 36.28 -21.39 -17.63
N HIS A 289 35.59 -21.26 -18.77
CA HIS A 289 36.10 -21.73 -20.06
C HIS A 289 37.39 -21.01 -20.46
N ALA A 290 37.44 -19.68 -20.31
CA ALA A 290 38.65 -18.90 -20.59
C ALA A 290 39.83 -19.24 -19.66
N ARG A 291 39.56 -19.70 -18.43
CA ARG A 291 40.58 -20.14 -17.46
C ARG A 291 40.97 -21.61 -17.61
N GLY A 292 40.31 -22.37 -18.47
CA GLY A 292 40.61 -23.78 -18.72
C GLY A 292 40.15 -24.76 -17.63
N ASN A 293 39.28 -24.34 -16.71
CA ASN A 293 38.84 -25.15 -15.55
C ASN A 293 37.30 -25.31 -15.50
N PRO A 294 36.67 -26.12 -16.37
CA PRO A 294 35.22 -26.28 -16.40
C PRO A 294 34.73 -27.33 -15.39
N HIS A 295 34.91 -27.08 -14.08
CA HIS A 295 34.49 -28.02 -13.03
C HIS A 295 32.98 -27.90 -12.68
N SER A 296 32.41 -26.68 -12.77
CA SER A 296 31.05 -26.38 -12.28
C SER A 296 29.90 -26.61 -13.27
N VAL A 297 30.17 -27.10 -14.49
CA VAL A 297 29.23 -27.02 -15.63
C VAL A 297 27.81 -27.53 -15.30
N PRO A 298 27.60 -28.69 -14.65
CA PRO A 298 26.24 -29.19 -14.39
C PRO A 298 25.41 -28.27 -13.49
N VAL A 299 26.01 -27.69 -12.45
CA VAL A 299 25.32 -26.83 -11.49
C VAL A 299 24.97 -25.48 -12.12
N VAL A 300 25.90 -24.89 -12.89
CA VAL A 300 25.65 -23.62 -13.57
C VAL A 300 24.58 -23.77 -14.65
N VAL A 301 24.57 -24.90 -15.38
CA VAL A 301 23.50 -25.22 -16.34
C VAL A 301 22.16 -25.36 -15.64
N GLY A 302 22.09 -26.13 -14.55
CA GLY A 302 20.87 -26.29 -13.75
C GLY A 302 20.35 -24.94 -13.22
N ALA A 303 21.22 -24.10 -12.67
CA ALA A 303 20.86 -22.77 -12.20
C ALA A 303 20.40 -21.84 -13.33
N THR A 304 20.98 -21.95 -14.53
CA THR A 304 20.54 -21.22 -15.74
C THR A 304 19.12 -21.61 -16.14
N VAL A 305 18.80 -22.92 -16.10
CA VAL A 305 17.43 -23.41 -16.35
C VAL A 305 16.45 -22.85 -15.32
N VAL A 306 16.82 -22.85 -14.03
CA VAL A 306 16.00 -22.25 -12.96
C VAL A 306 15.78 -20.76 -13.19
N LEU A 307 16.84 -19.99 -13.51
CA LEU A 307 16.75 -18.56 -13.83
C LEU A 307 15.84 -18.31 -15.03
N PHE A 308 15.92 -19.14 -16.08
CA PHE A 308 15.06 -19.05 -17.26
C PHE A 308 13.59 -19.30 -16.89
N LEU A 309 13.29 -20.36 -16.14
CA LEU A 309 11.92 -20.65 -15.68
C LEU A 309 11.37 -19.55 -14.77
N LEU A 310 12.16 -19.04 -13.83
CA LEU A 310 11.78 -17.91 -12.98
C LEU A 310 11.51 -16.65 -13.81
N SER A 311 12.34 -16.39 -14.83
CA SER A 311 12.16 -15.27 -15.74
C SER A 311 10.89 -15.41 -16.58
N LEU A 312 10.54 -16.62 -17.03
CA LEU A 312 9.28 -16.88 -17.73
C LEU A 312 8.06 -16.66 -16.82
N VAL A 313 8.09 -17.18 -15.59
CA VAL A 313 7.02 -16.94 -14.61
C VAL A 313 6.89 -15.45 -14.33
N ARG A 314 8.01 -14.73 -14.25
CA ARG A 314 8.02 -13.28 -14.07
C ARG A 314 7.38 -12.55 -15.25
N LEU A 315 7.79 -12.86 -16.48
CA LEU A 315 7.23 -12.27 -17.72
C LEU A 315 5.73 -12.56 -17.84
N SER A 316 5.30 -13.78 -17.55
CA SER A 316 3.87 -14.15 -17.56
C SER A 316 3.07 -13.33 -16.53
N GLY A 317 3.61 -13.12 -15.32
CA GLY A 317 3.00 -12.26 -14.32
C GLY A 317 2.84 -10.81 -14.79
N ILE A 318 3.85 -10.27 -15.48
CA ILE A 318 3.84 -8.91 -16.04
C ILE A 318 2.78 -8.78 -17.13
N VAL A 319 2.72 -9.73 -18.06
CA VAL A 319 1.74 -9.72 -19.15
C VAL A 319 0.32 -9.77 -18.60
N ARG A 320 0.04 -10.66 -17.64
CA ARG A 320 -1.28 -10.75 -17.00
C ARG A 320 -1.67 -9.46 -16.26
N GLU A 321 -0.72 -8.84 -15.54
CA GLU A 321 -0.96 -7.57 -14.86
C GLU A 321 -1.27 -6.46 -15.89
N HIS A 322 -0.54 -6.42 -17.01
CA HIS A 322 -0.77 -5.47 -18.10
C HIS A 322 -2.13 -5.68 -18.79
N GLU A 323 -2.48 -6.92 -19.15
CA GLU A 323 -3.78 -7.26 -19.75
C GLU A 323 -4.93 -6.85 -18.82
N SER A 324 -4.83 -7.15 -17.53
CA SER A 324 -5.84 -6.75 -16.54
C SER A 324 -5.99 -5.23 -16.42
N SER A 325 -4.89 -4.48 -16.56
CA SER A 325 -4.91 -3.02 -16.56
C SER A 325 -5.60 -2.47 -17.80
N VAL A 326 -5.33 -3.05 -18.98
CA VAL A 326 -5.94 -2.62 -20.25
C VAL A 326 -7.44 -2.91 -20.26
N VAL A 327 -7.87 -4.09 -19.80
CA VAL A 327 -9.30 -4.44 -19.70
C VAL A 327 -10.01 -3.44 -18.78
N ARG A 328 -9.44 -3.14 -17.61
CA ARG A 328 -10.03 -2.18 -16.67
C ARG A 328 -10.11 -0.77 -17.22
N GLU A 329 -9.08 -0.30 -17.91
CA GLU A 329 -9.10 1.02 -18.55
C GLU A 329 -10.19 1.10 -19.63
N ARG A 330 -10.37 0.03 -20.42
CA ARG A 330 -11.47 -0.07 -21.38
C ARG A 330 -12.83 -0.02 -20.69
N THR A 331 -13.01 -0.76 -19.59
CA THR A 331 -14.24 -0.72 -18.79
C THR A 331 -14.52 0.69 -18.28
N LEU A 332 -13.55 1.34 -17.63
CA LEU A 332 -13.70 2.72 -17.14
C LEU A 332 -14.01 3.72 -18.26
N ARG A 333 -13.38 3.59 -19.42
CA ARG A 333 -13.64 4.46 -20.58
C ARG A 333 -15.05 4.26 -21.14
N LYS A 334 -15.50 3.01 -21.27
CA LYS A 334 -16.84 2.65 -21.75
C LYS A 334 -17.92 3.14 -20.77
N SER A 335 -17.70 2.93 -19.48
CA SER A 335 -18.58 3.40 -18.41
C SER A 335 -18.66 4.92 -18.35
N GLY A 336 -17.53 5.62 -18.49
CA GLY A 336 -17.51 7.08 -18.58
C GLY A 336 -18.36 7.61 -19.73
N ALA A 337 -18.32 6.97 -20.89
CA ALA A 337 -19.17 7.34 -22.03
C ALA A 337 -20.67 7.13 -21.74
N ARG A 338 -21.05 5.99 -21.11
CA ARG A 338 -22.44 5.74 -20.68
C ARG A 338 -22.91 6.78 -19.67
N LEU A 339 -22.08 7.12 -18.69
CA LEU A 339 -22.38 8.11 -17.64
C LEU A 339 -22.60 9.51 -18.21
N VAL A 340 -21.79 9.92 -19.20
CA VAL A 340 -21.95 11.23 -19.87
C VAL A 340 -23.21 11.27 -20.74
N ALA A 341 -23.55 10.16 -21.39
CA ALA A 341 -24.73 10.04 -22.25
C ALA A 341 -26.05 9.95 -21.47
N ALA A 342 -26.01 9.57 -20.19
CA ALA A 342 -27.20 9.53 -19.35
C ALA A 342 -27.82 10.93 -19.20
N LEU A 343 -29.14 11.00 -19.34
CA LEU A 343 -29.91 12.25 -19.35
C LEU A 343 -30.56 12.55 -17.99
N ASP A 344 -30.75 11.52 -17.16
CA ASP A 344 -31.44 11.58 -15.88
C ASP A 344 -30.65 10.81 -14.80
N ARG A 345 -31.04 11.02 -13.54
CA ARG A 345 -30.36 10.41 -12.39
C ARG A 345 -30.49 8.89 -12.35
N GLU A 346 -31.62 8.30 -12.76
CA GLU A 346 -31.82 6.84 -12.73
C GLU A 346 -30.92 6.14 -13.76
N SER A 347 -30.77 6.75 -14.94
CA SER A 347 -29.84 6.30 -15.98
C SER A 347 -28.38 6.37 -15.50
N ILE A 348 -28.01 7.44 -14.77
CA ILE A 348 -26.67 7.57 -14.17
C ILE A 348 -26.45 6.47 -13.10
N HIS A 349 -27.44 6.24 -12.23
CA HIS A 349 -27.34 5.22 -11.19
C HIS A 349 -27.17 3.82 -11.79
N SER A 350 -27.96 3.49 -12.82
CA SER A 350 -27.91 2.19 -13.50
C SER A 350 -26.56 1.99 -14.19
N ALA A 351 -26.07 2.98 -14.93
CA ALA A 351 -24.76 2.93 -15.58
C ALA A 351 -23.60 2.81 -14.57
N ALA A 352 -23.70 3.49 -13.42
CA ALA A 352 -22.71 3.39 -12.34
C ALA A 352 -22.67 1.98 -11.72
N LEU A 353 -23.85 1.39 -11.46
CA LEU A 353 -23.94 0.05 -10.88
C LEU A 353 -23.47 -1.04 -11.84
N GLU A 354 -23.84 -0.95 -13.12
CA GLU A 354 -23.31 -1.85 -14.17
C GLU A 354 -21.79 -1.76 -14.25
N ALA A 355 -21.24 -0.54 -14.31
CA ALA A 355 -19.81 -0.32 -14.36
C ALA A 355 -19.09 -0.90 -13.14
N ALA A 356 -19.65 -0.73 -11.94
CA ALA A 356 -19.08 -1.27 -10.72
C ALA A 356 -19.12 -2.81 -10.69
N LEU A 357 -20.16 -3.43 -11.24
CA LEU A 357 -20.23 -4.88 -11.42
C LEU A 357 -19.22 -5.39 -12.46
N GLU A 358 -19.11 -4.74 -13.61
CA GLU A 358 -18.10 -5.07 -14.63
C GLU A 358 -16.67 -4.95 -14.05
N LEU A 359 -16.40 -3.92 -13.23
CA LEU A 359 -15.10 -3.72 -12.57
C LEU A 359 -14.79 -4.76 -11.47
N THR A 360 -15.82 -5.41 -10.94
CA THR A 360 -15.71 -6.42 -9.88
C THR A 360 -15.93 -7.84 -10.43
N GLU A 361 -15.95 -7.99 -11.75
CA GLU A 361 -16.07 -9.29 -12.41
C GLU A 361 -14.97 -10.26 -11.94
N GLY A 362 -15.35 -11.49 -11.61
CA GLY A 362 -14.48 -12.50 -11.01
C GLY A 362 -14.35 -12.44 -9.48
N MET A 363 -14.93 -11.44 -8.81
CA MET A 363 -15.03 -11.44 -7.34
C MET A 363 -16.24 -12.28 -6.86
N PRO A 364 -16.10 -13.04 -5.77
CA PRO A 364 -17.16 -13.91 -5.27
C PRO A 364 -18.25 -13.12 -4.52
N GLU A 365 -19.50 -13.28 -4.96
CA GLU A 365 -20.69 -12.74 -4.32
C GLU A 365 -20.66 -11.23 -4.01
N VAL A 366 -20.50 -10.45 -5.07
CA VAL A 366 -20.43 -8.99 -4.99
C VAL A 366 -21.83 -8.40 -4.78
N ARG A 367 -21.91 -7.38 -3.90
CA ARG A 367 -23.00 -6.42 -3.84
C ARG A 367 -22.45 -5.01 -4.01
N VAL A 368 -23.08 -4.22 -4.87
CA VAL A 368 -22.77 -2.80 -5.07
C VAL A 368 -23.99 -1.98 -4.69
N GLY A 369 -23.78 -0.89 -3.95
CA GLY A 369 -24.82 0.07 -3.61
C GLY A 369 -24.38 1.49 -3.90
N LEU A 370 -25.24 2.26 -4.55
CA LEU A 370 -25.07 3.70 -4.68
C LEU A 370 -25.82 4.38 -3.54
N MET A 371 -25.11 5.21 -2.78
CA MET A 371 -25.62 5.94 -1.63
C MET A 371 -25.80 7.40 -1.99
N ARG A 372 -26.89 8.00 -1.50
CA ARG A 372 -27.15 9.43 -1.64
C ARG A 372 -27.44 10.03 -0.28
N GLY A 373 -26.95 11.25 -0.05
CA GLY A 373 -27.22 12.03 1.15
C GLY A 373 -26.09 12.99 1.48
N SER A 374 -26.05 13.41 2.74
CA SER A 374 -25.10 14.41 3.22
C SER A 374 -24.19 13.84 4.31
N ARG A 375 -23.39 14.71 4.94
CA ARG A 375 -22.57 14.35 6.11
C ARG A 375 -23.39 13.89 7.32
N GLU A 376 -24.68 14.25 7.39
CA GLU A 376 -25.58 13.88 8.50
C GLU A 376 -26.18 12.48 8.33
N GLY A 377 -26.27 12.00 7.09
CA GLY A 377 -26.80 10.68 6.80
C GLY A 377 -26.98 10.45 5.30
N MET A 378 -26.71 9.21 4.87
CA MET A 378 -26.94 8.73 3.52
C MET A 378 -27.87 7.53 3.54
N LYS A 379 -28.48 7.22 2.39
CA LYS A 379 -29.23 5.99 2.16
C LYS A 379 -28.82 5.36 0.85
N VAL A 380 -28.86 4.04 0.76
CA VAL A 380 -28.68 3.32 -0.51
C VAL A 380 -29.91 3.57 -1.37
N VAL A 381 -29.72 4.26 -2.50
CA VAL A 381 -30.80 4.65 -3.43
C VAL A 381 -30.92 3.73 -4.62
N ALA A 382 -29.88 2.95 -4.91
CA ALA A 382 -29.88 1.94 -5.96
C ALA A 382 -28.85 0.87 -5.61
N SER A 383 -29.11 -0.37 -6.02
CA SER A 383 -28.20 -1.49 -5.73
C SER A 383 -28.19 -2.55 -6.83
N SER A 384 -27.10 -3.30 -6.93
CA SER A 384 -26.95 -4.40 -7.89
C SER A 384 -26.01 -5.49 -7.37
N GLY A 385 -26.02 -6.66 -8.01
CA GLY A 385 -25.26 -7.85 -7.60
C GLY A 385 -26.12 -8.90 -6.89
N ILE A 386 -25.57 -9.60 -5.90
CA ILE A 386 -26.30 -10.67 -5.20
C ILE A 386 -27.27 -10.10 -4.17
N GLU A 387 -28.55 -10.48 -4.28
CA GLU A 387 -29.62 -10.06 -3.36
C GLU A 387 -29.65 -8.52 -3.12
N PRO A 388 -29.76 -7.70 -4.19
CA PRO A 388 -29.63 -6.24 -4.11
C PRO A 388 -30.64 -5.62 -3.13
N ALA A 389 -31.86 -6.16 -3.08
CA ALA A 389 -32.92 -5.74 -2.17
C ALA A 389 -32.56 -5.78 -0.68
N ARG A 390 -31.50 -6.51 -0.27
CA ARG A 390 -31.05 -6.52 1.13
C ARG A 390 -30.44 -5.20 1.59
N ILE A 391 -29.81 -4.46 0.67
CA ILE A 391 -29.09 -3.22 0.98
C ILE A 391 -29.85 -1.97 0.54
N GLU A 392 -30.80 -2.09 -0.39
CA GLU A 392 -31.59 -0.97 -0.88
C GLU A 392 -32.42 -0.31 0.23
N GLY A 393 -32.45 1.03 0.23
CA GLY A 393 -33.13 1.84 1.25
C GLY A 393 -32.46 1.86 2.62
N LYS A 394 -31.40 1.07 2.86
CA LYS A 394 -30.70 1.03 4.16
C LYS A 394 -29.90 2.32 4.41
N PRO A 395 -29.83 2.79 5.66
CA PRO A 395 -29.06 3.97 6.01
C PRO A 395 -27.56 3.67 6.04
N PHE A 396 -26.78 4.65 5.61
CA PHE A 396 -25.35 4.75 5.83
C PHE A 396 -25.09 6.01 6.67
N ASN A 397 -24.81 5.83 7.95
CA ASN A 397 -24.59 6.93 8.89
C ASN A 397 -23.09 7.26 9.02
N VAL A 398 -22.68 8.35 8.38
CA VAL A 398 -21.29 8.83 8.40
C VAL A 398 -20.84 9.22 9.82
N ALA A 399 -21.75 9.79 10.63
CA ALA A 399 -21.43 10.22 11.99
C ALA A 399 -21.14 9.04 12.93
N ALA A 400 -21.70 7.86 12.65
CA ALA A 400 -21.48 6.63 13.40
C ALA A 400 -20.20 5.87 12.98
N LEU A 401 -19.44 6.37 12.00
CA LEU A 401 -18.14 5.80 11.64
C LEU A 401 -17.09 6.10 12.73
N PRO A 402 -16.17 5.16 13.03
CA PRO A 402 -15.03 5.43 13.89
C PRO A 402 -14.22 6.63 13.39
N ASP A 403 -13.71 7.47 14.30
CA ASP A 403 -12.97 8.71 13.98
C ASP A 403 -11.94 8.59 12.84
N PRO A 404 -11.03 7.60 12.82
CA PRO A 404 -10.05 7.48 11.74
C PRO A 404 -10.68 7.16 10.38
N LEU A 405 -11.81 6.44 10.34
CA LEU A 405 -12.52 6.15 9.08
C LEU A 405 -13.37 7.34 8.65
N ARG A 406 -14.03 8.00 9.60
CA ARG A 406 -14.83 9.20 9.36
C ARG A 406 -14.01 10.35 8.79
N ALA A 407 -12.84 10.62 9.39
CA ALA A 407 -11.92 11.65 8.91
C ALA A 407 -11.46 11.40 7.47
N ARG A 408 -11.19 10.14 7.12
CA ARG A 408 -10.80 9.74 5.76
C ARG A 408 -11.94 9.91 4.76
N PHE A 409 -13.13 9.39 5.08
CA PHE A 409 -14.29 9.48 4.19
C PHE A 409 -14.70 10.94 3.91
N LEU A 410 -14.69 11.79 4.94
CA LEU A 410 -14.95 13.22 4.80
C LEU A 410 -13.79 13.97 4.12
N GLY A 411 -12.57 13.44 4.21
CA GLY A 411 -11.38 13.91 3.52
C GLY A 411 -11.24 13.42 2.07
N GLN A 412 -12.33 12.95 1.45
CA GLN A 412 -12.35 12.43 0.06
C GLN A 412 -11.55 11.14 -0.16
N GLU A 413 -11.20 10.42 0.90
CA GLU A 413 -10.54 9.12 0.81
C GLU A 413 -11.53 7.96 0.97
N PRO A 414 -11.27 6.81 0.32
CA PRO A 414 -12.09 5.63 0.51
C PRO A 414 -11.89 5.03 1.92
N ILE A 415 -12.93 4.36 2.39
CA ILE A 415 -12.89 3.54 3.60
C ILE A 415 -12.96 2.06 3.24
N GLU A 416 -12.25 1.26 4.03
CA GLU A 416 -12.26 -0.20 3.93
C GLU A 416 -12.34 -0.77 5.33
N VAL A 417 -13.23 -1.75 5.50
CA VAL A 417 -13.39 -2.49 6.74
C VAL A 417 -13.43 -3.97 6.42
N ALA A 418 -12.54 -4.74 7.05
CA ALA A 418 -12.42 -6.18 6.81
C ALA A 418 -13.69 -6.96 7.20
N ASP A 419 -14.46 -6.45 8.15
CA ASP A 419 -15.69 -7.05 8.66
C ASP A 419 -16.75 -5.95 8.85
N ALA A 420 -17.71 -5.90 7.93
CA ALA A 420 -18.81 -4.94 7.97
C ALA A 420 -19.71 -5.09 9.20
N ALA A 421 -19.72 -6.24 9.89
CA ALA A 421 -20.54 -6.43 11.09
C ALA A 421 -20.08 -5.50 12.22
N ARG A 422 -18.79 -5.12 12.23
CA ARG A 422 -18.21 -4.12 13.16
C ARG A 422 -18.77 -2.71 12.92
N MET A 423 -19.37 -2.48 11.76
CA MET A 423 -20.01 -1.21 11.40
C MET A 423 -21.54 -1.28 11.41
N ARG A 424 -22.15 -2.22 12.15
CA ARG A 424 -23.62 -2.34 12.25
C ARG A 424 -24.34 -1.02 12.57
N GLY A 425 -23.77 -0.19 13.44
CA GLY A 425 -24.31 1.13 13.78
C GLY A 425 -24.26 2.15 12.64
N ALA A 426 -23.33 1.99 11.69
CA ALA A 426 -23.17 2.86 10.53
C ALA A 426 -23.82 2.32 9.25
N LEU A 427 -23.89 1.00 9.05
CA LEU A 427 -24.30 0.34 7.80
C LEU A 427 -25.73 -0.22 7.80
N GLY A 428 -26.47 -0.10 8.90
CA GLY A 428 -27.75 -0.81 9.08
C GLY A 428 -27.58 -2.33 9.25
N LEU A 429 -28.63 -3.02 9.68
CA LEU A 429 -28.61 -4.41 10.19
C LEU A 429 -28.27 -5.52 9.16
N SER A 430 -27.95 -5.22 7.90
CA SER A 430 -28.01 -6.21 6.79
C SER A 430 -26.67 -6.56 6.12
N TYR A 431 -25.53 -6.24 6.73
CA TYR A 431 -24.22 -6.65 6.21
C TYR A 431 -23.71 -7.89 6.95
N ASP A 432 -23.62 -9.01 6.23
CA ASP A 432 -23.30 -10.36 6.73
C ASP A 432 -21.81 -10.53 7.16
N GLY A 433 -21.18 -9.50 7.74
CA GLY A 433 -19.77 -9.52 8.16
C GLY A 433 -18.74 -9.55 7.03
N ARG A 434 -19.18 -9.34 5.78
CA ARG A 434 -18.32 -9.27 4.59
C ARG A 434 -17.39 -8.05 4.64
N PRO A 435 -16.20 -8.11 4.01
CA PRO A 435 -15.42 -6.92 3.72
C PRO A 435 -16.27 -5.85 3.02
N PHE A 436 -16.14 -4.61 3.49
CA PHE A 436 -16.83 -3.45 2.95
C PHE A 436 -15.83 -2.40 2.49
N PHE A 437 -16.00 -1.94 1.26
CA PHE A 437 -15.27 -0.85 0.67
C PHE A 437 -16.27 0.24 0.26
N ALA A 438 -15.98 1.50 0.54
CA ALA A 438 -16.76 2.61 0.01
C ALA A 438 -15.89 3.79 -0.39
N THR A 439 -16.19 4.34 -1.56
CA THR A 439 -15.61 5.60 -2.03
C THR A 439 -16.65 6.71 -1.90
N PRO A 440 -16.31 7.88 -1.33
CA PRO A 440 -17.23 8.99 -1.27
C PRO A 440 -17.40 9.66 -2.64
N ILE A 441 -18.56 10.28 -2.85
CA ILE A 441 -18.89 11.06 -4.05
C ILE A 441 -19.08 12.51 -3.62
N PHE A 442 -18.16 13.38 -4.08
CA PHE A 442 -18.15 14.80 -3.78
C PHE A 442 -18.49 15.61 -5.01
N VAL A 443 -19.42 16.57 -4.87
CA VAL A 443 -19.77 17.55 -5.90
C VAL A 443 -19.53 18.93 -5.31
N ARG A 444 -18.72 19.77 -5.97
CA ARG A 444 -18.33 21.12 -5.50
C ARG A 444 -17.79 21.15 -4.06
N GLY A 445 -17.04 20.12 -3.65
CA GLY A 445 -16.46 20.01 -2.31
C GLY A 445 -17.42 19.54 -1.21
N GLU A 446 -18.69 19.30 -1.55
CA GLU A 446 -19.69 18.76 -0.63
C GLU A 446 -19.92 17.27 -0.87
N LEU A 447 -20.06 16.51 0.22
CA LEU A 447 -20.40 15.09 0.16
C LEU A 447 -21.86 14.95 -0.26
N ARG A 448 -22.10 14.31 -1.42
CA ARG A 448 -23.46 14.09 -1.96
C ARG A 448 -23.85 12.61 -1.99
N GLY A 449 -22.89 11.71 -1.81
CA GLY A 449 -23.16 10.28 -1.83
C GLY A 449 -21.91 9.43 -1.63
N GLY A 450 -22.04 8.16 -1.99
CA GLY A 450 -20.94 7.21 -1.97
C GLY A 450 -21.24 5.99 -2.83
N LEU A 451 -20.20 5.32 -3.31
CA LEU A 451 -20.32 4.02 -3.97
C LEU A 451 -19.73 2.97 -3.02
N GLY A 452 -20.59 2.08 -2.54
CA GLY A 452 -20.23 0.99 -1.63
C GLY A 452 -20.18 -0.36 -2.34
N THR A 453 -19.27 -1.21 -1.92
CA THR A 453 -19.09 -2.55 -2.45
C THR A 453 -18.78 -3.53 -1.32
N THR A 454 -19.41 -4.70 -1.38
CA THR A 454 -19.09 -5.84 -0.52
C THR A 454 -18.88 -7.09 -1.36
N SER A 455 -18.02 -7.99 -0.87
CA SER A 455 -17.67 -9.25 -1.52
C SER A 455 -17.31 -10.27 -0.44
N ARG A 456 -17.34 -11.58 -0.73
CA ARG A 456 -16.84 -12.59 0.21
C ARG A 456 -15.33 -12.51 0.43
N ALA A 457 -14.60 -12.00 -0.55
CA ALA A 457 -13.17 -11.77 -0.48
C ALA A 457 -12.88 -10.26 -0.38
N SER A 458 -11.73 -9.88 0.21
CA SER A 458 -11.31 -8.49 0.16
C SER A 458 -11.06 -8.08 -1.29
N LEU A 459 -11.48 -6.87 -1.65
CA LEU A 459 -11.26 -6.35 -3.00
C LEU A 459 -9.75 -6.17 -3.24
N PRO A 460 -9.22 -6.58 -4.40
CA PRO A 460 -7.86 -6.22 -4.79
C PRO A 460 -7.71 -4.70 -4.90
N GLU A 461 -6.55 -4.16 -4.50
CA GLU A 461 -6.25 -2.72 -4.60
C GLU A 461 -6.53 -2.12 -5.99
N PRO A 462 -6.20 -2.80 -7.10
CA PRO A 462 -6.45 -2.27 -8.43
C PRO A 462 -7.95 -2.13 -8.77
N VAL A 463 -8.83 -2.93 -8.15
CA VAL A 463 -10.29 -2.81 -8.29
C VAL A 463 -10.81 -1.65 -7.45
N LYS A 464 -10.28 -1.45 -6.23
CA LYS A 464 -10.62 -0.31 -5.38
C LYS A 464 -10.33 1.02 -6.08
N GLU A 465 -9.14 1.15 -6.69
CA GLU A 465 -8.76 2.34 -7.46
C GLU A 465 -9.70 2.57 -8.66
N ALA A 466 -10.15 1.49 -9.31
CA ALA A 466 -11.12 1.57 -10.40
C ALA A 466 -12.46 2.10 -9.91
N LEU A 467 -12.97 1.57 -8.78
CA LEU A 467 -14.21 2.02 -8.15
C LEU A 467 -14.12 3.47 -7.68
N MET A 468 -12.96 3.92 -7.20
CA MET A 468 -12.72 5.33 -6.88
C MET A 468 -12.80 6.22 -8.12
N SER A 469 -12.14 5.81 -9.22
CA SER A 469 -12.20 6.54 -10.49
C SER A 469 -13.63 6.60 -11.04
N LEU A 470 -14.37 5.50 -10.94
CA LEU A 470 -15.79 5.45 -11.27
C LEU A 470 -16.61 6.41 -10.39
N GLY A 471 -16.37 6.43 -9.07
CA GLY A 471 -17.02 7.37 -8.15
C GLY A 471 -16.81 8.83 -8.54
N SER A 472 -15.60 9.20 -9.00
CA SER A 472 -15.34 10.53 -9.55
C SER A 472 -16.09 10.80 -10.85
N GLN A 473 -16.18 9.83 -11.77
CA GLN A 473 -16.97 9.98 -13.00
C GLN A 473 -18.46 10.14 -12.71
N VAL A 474 -18.99 9.39 -11.74
CA VAL A 474 -20.38 9.50 -11.28
C VAL A 474 -20.63 10.87 -10.67
N ALA A 475 -19.69 11.41 -9.88
CA ALA A 475 -19.79 12.76 -9.34
C ALA A 475 -19.95 13.81 -10.46
N LEU A 476 -19.10 13.75 -11.49
CA LEU A 476 -19.17 14.65 -12.64
C LEU A 476 -20.50 14.49 -13.41
N ALA A 477 -20.96 13.25 -13.62
CA ALA A 477 -22.21 12.99 -14.32
C ALA A 477 -23.42 13.55 -13.56
N LEU A 478 -23.47 13.35 -12.24
CA LEU A 478 -24.51 13.91 -11.38
C LEU A 478 -24.48 15.44 -11.37
N GLU A 479 -23.30 16.07 -11.31
CA GLU A 479 -23.17 17.52 -11.42
C GLU A 479 -23.66 18.04 -12.77
N SER A 480 -23.33 17.34 -13.86
CA SER A 480 -23.78 17.71 -15.20
C SER A 480 -25.30 17.59 -15.35
N ALA A 481 -25.91 16.55 -14.79
CA ALA A 481 -27.36 16.36 -14.79
C ALA A 481 -28.08 17.45 -13.98
N GLU A 482 -27.59 17.78 -12.77
CA GLU A 482 -28.16 18.85 -11.94
C GLU A 482 -28.09 20.21 -12.64
N LEU A 483 -26.96 20.52 -13.28
CA LEU A 483 -26.81 21.76 -14.03
C LEU A 483 -27.77 21.82 -15.24
N ARG A 484 -27.98 20.69 -15.93
CA ARG A 484 -28.94 20.62 -17.05
C ARG A 484 -30.38 20.78 -16.56
N GLU A 485 -30.76 20.15 -15.45
CA GLU A 485 -32.09 20.31 -14.83
C GLU A 485 -32.34 21.80 -14.48
N ASP A 486 -31.37 22.46 -13.84
CA ASP A 486 -31.47 23.88 -13.48
C ASP A 486 -31.59 24.79 -14.71
N LEU A 487 -30.77 24.55 -15.75
CA LEU A 487 -30.82 25.30 -17.00
C LEU A 487 -32.15 25.08 -17.73
N HIS A 488 -32.65 23.84 -17.77
CA HIS A 488 -33.92 23.51 -18.40
C HIS A 488 -35.08 24.23 -17.68
N LYS A 489 -35.08 24.22 -16.34
CA LYS A 489 -36.06 24.94 -15.52
C LYS A 489 -36.03 26.44 -15.80
N ARG A 490 -34.86 27.08 -15.75
CA ARG A 490 -34.70 28.52 -16.05
C ARG A 490 -35.17 28.87 -17.46
N ARG A 491 -34.77 28.08 -18.46
CA ARG A 491 -35.18 28.30 -19.86
C ARG A 491 -36.69 28.14 -20.04
N SER A 492 -37.30 27.18 -19.36
CA SER A 492 -38.75 26.99 -19.37
C SER A 492 -39.47 28.19 -18.74
N GLU A 493 -38.98 28.70 -17.61
CA GLU A 493 -39.52 29.89 -16.94
C GLU A 493 -39.39 31.17 -17.80
N GLU A 494 -38.24 31.37 -18.44
CA GLU A 494 -38.02 32.49 -19.36
C GLU A 494 -38.92 32.40 -20.59
N ARG A 495 -39.04 31.20 -21.17
CA ARG A 495 -39.92 30.95 -22.31
C ARG A 495 -41.39 31.20 -21.94
N PHE A 496 -41.84 30.72 -20.78
CA PHE A 496 -43.20 30.99 -20.28
C PHE A 496 -43.42 32.49 -20.06
N ARG A 497 -42.48 33.17 -19.41
CA ARG A 497 -42.55 34.63 -19.18
C ARG A 497 -42.60 35.43 -20.49
N SER A 498 -41.86 35.00 -21.51
CA SER A 498 -41.90 35.60 -22.85
C SER A 498 -43.25 35.36 -23.53
N LEU A 499 -43.77 34.14 -23.52
CA LEU A 499 -45.08 33.81 -24.09
C LEU A 499 -46.20 34.62 -23.44
N VAL A 500 -46.22 34.75 -22.11
CA VAL A 500 -47.22 35.54 -21.38
C VAL A 500 -47.10 37.03 -21.70
N ARG A 501 -45.89 37.58 -21.84
CA ARG A 501 -45.68 38.99 -22.19
C ARG A 501 -46.11 39.34 -23.62
N HIS A 502 -46.09 38.38 -24.52
CA HIS A 502 -46.43 38.55 -25.94
C HIS A 502 -47.79 37.93 -26.32
N ALA A 503 -48.56 37.42 -25.35
CA ALA A 503 -49.92 36.97 -25.60
C ALA A 503 -50.78 38.18 -26.02
N SER A 504 -51.65 38.00 -27.01
CA SER A 504 -52.62 39.03 -27.41
C SER A 504 -53.84 39.06 -26.49
N ASP A 505 -54.13 37.95 -25.80
CA ASP A 505 -55.22 37.84 -24.83
C ASP A 505 -54.76 38.35 -23.46
N ILE A 506 -55.70 38.94 -22.70
CA ILE A 506 -55.45 39.36 -21.32
C ILE A 506 -55.43 38.12 -20.43
N LEU A 507 -54.25 37.83 -19.87
CA LEU A 507 -54.10 36.83 -18.82
C LEU A 507 -54.13 37.53 -17.45
N MET A 508 -55.07 37.10 -16.61
CA MET A 508 -55.26 37.60 -15.25
C MET A 508 -55.11 36.44 -14.26
N ILE A 509 -54.31 36.62 -13.21
CA ILE A 509 -54.27 35.72 -12.05
C ILE A 509 -54.85 36.48 -10.87
N MET A 510 -55.90 35.95 -10.26
CA MET A 510 -56.57 36.53 -9.10
C MET A 510 -56.46 35.64 -7.87
N ARG A 511 -56.46 36.25 -6.69
CA ARG A 511 -56.55 35.56 -5.40
C ARG A 511 -57.98 35.06 -5.19
N THR A 512 -58.16 34.17 -4.21
CA THR A 512 -59.47 33.62 -3.85
C THR A 512 -60.46 34.68 -3.35
N ASP A 513 -59.98 35.86 -2.97
CA ASP A 513 -60.79 37.01 -2.53
C ASP A 513 -61.17 37.97 -3.68
N GLY A 514 -60.80 37.66 -4.94
CA GLY A 514 -61.10 38.50 -6.10
C GLY A 514 -60.00 39.53 -6.44
N THR A 515 -58.97 39.68 -5.61
CA THR A 515 -57.88 40.62 -5.85
C THR A 515 -56.99 40.18 -7.02
N ILE A 516 -56.72 41.07 -7.97
CA ILE A 516 -55.85 40.78 -9.12
C ILE A 516 -54.38 40.73 -8.66
N SER A 517 -53.75 39.55 -8.76
CA SER A 517 -52.34 39.34 -8.40
C SER A 517 -51.36 39.48 -9.56
N TYR A 518 -51.83 39.26 -10.80
CA TYR A 518 -51.03 39.44 -12.00
C TYR A 518 -51.92 39.77 -13.19
N LEU A 519 -51.46 40.67 -14.05
CA LEU A 519 -52.13 41.06 -15.29
C LEU A 519 -51.09 41.18 -16.42
N SER A 520 -51.34 40.51 -17.55
CA SER A 520 -50.44 40.54 -18.71
C SER A 520 -50.40 41.94 -19.38
N PRO A 521 -49.30 42.35 -20.03
CA PRO A 521 -49.21 43.63 -20.74
C PRO A 521 -50.25 43.85 -21.84
N ALA A 522 -50.86 42.79 -22.36
CA ALA A 522 -51.94 42.84 -23.35
C ALA A 522 -53.12 43.73 -22.92
N VAL A 523 -53.35 43.89 -21.62
CA VAL A 523 -54.40 44.76 -21.08
C VAL A 523 -54.27 46.22 -21.54
N GLU A 524 -53.06 46.72 -21.75
CA GLU A 524 -52.85 48.10 -22.22
C GLU A 524 -53.29 48.26 -23.67
N GLY A 525 -53.07 47.24 -24.50
CA GLY A 525 -53.51 47.25 -25.90
C GLY A 525 -55.01 46.95 -26.08
N VAL A 526 -55.60 46.12 -25.22
CA VAL A 526 -57.00 45.66 -25.33
C VAL A 526 -57.97 46.55 -24.56
N LEU A 527 -57.65 46.93 -23.31
CA LEU A 527 -58.52 47.73 -22.43
C LEU A 527 -57.98 49.14 -22.14
N GLY A 528 -56.74 49.47 -22.56
CA GLY A 528 -56.18 50.82 -22.39
C GLY A 528 -55.59 51.12 -21.00
N TYR A 529 -55.62 50.16 -20.07
CA TYR A 529 -55.09 50.32 -18.72
C TYR A 529 -53.67 49.80 -18.60
N LYS A 530 -52.82 50.45 -17.78
CA LYS A 530 -51.50 49.90 -17.47
C LYS A 530 -51.65 48.82 -16.40
N PRO A 531 -50.96 47.67 -16.52
CA PRO A 531 -51.06 46.58 -15.53
C PRO A 531 -50.87 47.05 -14.08
N LYS A 532 -49.92 47.96 -13.85
CA LYS A 532 -49.59 48.51 -12.53
C LYS A 532 -50.71 49.31 -11.86
N ASP A 533 -51.70 49.76 -12.63
CA ASP A 533 -52.81 50.58 -12.13
C ASP A 533 -54.01 49.69 -11.72
N ILE A 534 -53.98 48.39 -12.05
CA ILE A 534 -55.05 47.39 -11.79
C ILE A 534 -54.56 46.24 -10.90
N VAL A 535 -53.26 45.92 -10.89
CA VAL A 535 -52.73 44.91 -9.97
C VAL A 535 -52.96 45.36 -8.51
N ASP A 536 -53.36 44.42 -7.65
CA ASP A 536 -53.81 44.61 -6.27
C ASP A 536 -55.15 45.37 -6.10
N THR A 537 -55.94 45.54 -7.17
CA THR A 537 -57.34 45.97 -7.07
C THR A 537 -58.33 44.80 -7.18
N ASP A 538 -59.59 45.03 -6.79
CA ASP A 538 -60.67 44.07 -7.02
C ASP A 538 -60.98 43.94 -8.53
N SER A 539 -61.27 42.73 -8.99
CA SER A 539 -61.49 42.43 -10.41
C SER A 539 -62.71 43.13 -11.05
N PHE A 540 -63.63 43.65 -10.25
CA PHE A 540 -64.81 44.39 -10.71
C PHE A 540 -64.57 45.91 -10.78
N THR A 541 -63.45 46.40 -10.23
CA THR A 541 -63.10 47.85 -10.25
C THR A 541 -63.08 48.49 -11.65
N PRO A 542 -62.62 47.84 -12.73
CA PRO A 542 -62.64 48.44 -14.07
C PRO A 542 -63.97 48.24 -14.85
N VAL A 543 -65.02 47.70 -14.22
CA VAL A 543 -66.36 47.56 -14.84
C VAL A 543 -67.04 48.93 -14.90
N HIS A 544 -67.68 49.24 -16.03
CA HIS A 544 -68.41 50.50 -16.19
C HIS A 544 -69.60 50.57 -15.19
N PRO A 545 -69.87 51.71 -14.54
CA PRO A 545 -70.93 51.83 -13.52
C PRO A 545 -72.33 51.40 -13.98
N ASP A 546 -72.61 51.53 -15.28
CA ASP A 546 -73.90 51.13 -15.88
C ASP A 546 -74.04 49.60 -16.05
N ASP A 547 -72.93 48.84 -16.00
CA ASP A 547 -72.87 47.38 -16.16
C ASP A 547 -72.67 46.63 -14.83
N ASP A 548 -72.50 47.35 -13.73
CA ASP A 548 -72.18 46.84 -12.39
C ASP A 548 -73.26 45.85 -11.88
N ALA A 549 -74.53 46.16 -12.17
CA ALA A 549 -75.68 45.32 -11.84
C ALA A 549 -75.75 44.00 -12.65
N ARG A 550 -75.14 43.94 -13.83
CA ARG A 550 -75.08 42.73 -14.68
C ARG A 550 -73.86 41.86 -14.36
N ALA A 551 -72.73 42.47 -14.02
CA ALA A 551 -71.49 41.77 -13.67
C ALA A 551 -71.63 40.98 -12.35
N CYS A 552 -72.22 41.58 -11.31
CA CYS A 552 -72.45 40.93 -10.02
C CYS A 552 -73.47 39.78 -10.06
N GLY A 553 -74.33 39.72 -11.09
CA GLY A 553 -75.39 38.71 -11.21
C GLY A 553 -74.94 37.32 -11.63
N THR A 554 -73.70 37.15 -12.10
CA THR A 554 -73.18 35.89 -12.65
C THR A 554 -72.19 35.14 -11.76
N SER A 555 -71.74 35.74 -10.66
CA SER A 555 -70.79 35.16 -9.71
C SER A 555 -71.42 35.00 -8.31
N SER A 556 -72.53 34.28 -8.22
CA SER A 556 -72.92 33.69 -6.93
C SER A 556 -72.09 32.41 -6.73
N PRO A 557 -71.19 32.33 -5.73
CA PRO A 557 -70.49 31.10 -5.44
C PRO A 557 -71.50 30.13 -4.83
N THR A 558 -71.98 29.18 -5.63
CA THR A 558 -72.51 27.95 -5.06
C THR A 558 -71.31 27.17 -4.54
N LEU A 559 -71.26 27.04 -3.21
CA LEU A 559 -70.26 26.33 -2.40
C LEU A 559 -69.94 24.93 -2.92
#